data_AF-A0A958X657-F1
#
_entry.id   AF-A0A958X657-F1
#
_cell.length_a   1.000
_cell.length_b   1.000
_cell.length_c   1.000
_cell.angle_alpha   90.00
_cell.angle_beta   90.00
_cell.angle_gamma   90.00
#
_symmetry.space_group_name_H-M   'P 1'
#
loop_
_entity.id
_entity.type
_entity.pdbx_description
1 polymer ?
#
loop_
_entity_poly.entity_id
_entity_poly.type
_entity_poly.pdbx_seq_one_letter_code
_entity_poly.pdbx_strand_id
1 'polypeptide(L)' 'MTFDQILGDIKKQKFSPVYFLHGEEPFFIDAIADSIEENALPEDQRSFNQMVLYGKETDHLALLDQLRRYPMMSER' A
#
# COMPACT_ATOMS: atom_id res chain seq x y z
N MET A 1 -2.73 -13.25 10.27
CA MET A 1 -2.14 -13.59 8.96
C MET A 1 -0.64 -13.72 9.16
N THR A 2 -0.02 -14.74 8.59
CA THR A 2 1.45 -14.86 8.59
C THR A 2 2.03 -14.12 7.39
N PHE A 3 3.33 -13.81 7.46
CA PHE A 3 4.09 -13.20 6.36
C PHE A 3 3.86 -13.96 5.02
N ASP A 4 4.03 -15.28 5.04
CA ASP A 4 3.87 -16.11 3.83
C ASP A 4 2.45 -16.09 3.27
N GLN A 5 1.44 -16.01 4.15
CA GLN A 5 0.04 -15.90 3.72
C GLN A 5 -0.21 -14.57 3.01
N ILE A 6 0.30 -13.46 3.57
CA ILE A 6 0.14 -12.12 2.99
C ILE A 6 0.78 -12.07 1.60
N LEU A 7 2.03 -12.54 1.45
CA LEU A 7 2.70 -12.59 0.15
C LEU A 7 1.98 -13.52 -0.84
N GLY A 8 1.47 -14.65 -0.36
CA GLY A 8 0.69 -15.58 -1.19
C GLY A 8 -0.60 -14.96 -1.71
N ASP A 9 -1.26 -14.13 -0.91
CA ASP A 9 -2.49 -13.44 -1.29
C ASP A 9 -2.22 -12.26 -2.24
N ILE A 10 -1.17 -11.48 -2.01
CA ILE A 10 -0.72 -10.39 -2.90
C ILE A 10 -0.44 -10.93 -4.32
N LYS A 11 0.30 -12.04 -4.43
CA LYS A 11 0.59 -12.68 -5.72
C LYS A 11 -0.66 -13.17 -6.44
N LYS A 12 -1.73 -13.47 -5.71
CA LYS A 12 -3.05 -13.86 -6.26
C LYS A 12 -3.97 -12.67 -6.49
N GLN A 13 -3.46 -11.43 -6.38
CA GLN A 13 -4.23 -10.19 -6.50
C GLN A 13 -5.38 -10.10 -5.48
N LYS A 14 -5.22 -10.76 -4.32
CA LYS A 14 -6.17 -10.76 -3.20
C LYS A 14 -5.71 -9.79 -2.12
N PHE A 15 -5.92 -8.51 -2.37
CA PHE A 15 -5.52 -7.46 -1.43
C PHE A 15 -6.56 -7.26 -0.33
N SER A 16 -6.08 -7.07 0.89
CA SER A 16 -6.87 -6.47 1.96
C SER A 16 -6.91 -4.96 1.76
N PRO A 17 -8.01 -4.28 2.13
CA PRO A 17 -8.12 -2.83 1.92
C PRO A 17 -7.14 -2.01 2.79
N VAL A 18 -6.69 -2.57 3.91
CA VAL A 18 -5.75 -1.91 4.84
C VAL A 18 -4.80 -2.97 5.41
N TYR A 19 -3.50 -2.66 5.40
CA TYR A 19 -2.46 -3.44 6.06
C TYR A 19 -1.85 -2.61 7.19
N PHE A 20 -1.75 -3.20 8.38
CA PHE A 20 -1.01 -2.63 9.51
C PHE A 20 0.25 -3.47 9.71
N LEU A 21 1.38 -2.99 9.19
CA LEU A 21 2.66 -3.70 9.25
C LEU A 21 3.45 -3.19 10.46
N HIS A 22 3.75 -4.09 11.39
CA HIS A 22 4.55 -3.79 12.57
C HIS A 22 5.30 -5.04 13.02
N GLY A 23 6.44 -4.87 13.67
CA GLY A 23 7.24 -5.98 14.16
C GLY A 23 8.65 -5.54 14.52
N GLU A 24 9.39 -6.44 15.15
CA GLU A 24 10.80 -6.22 15.50
C GLU A 24 11.74 -6.44 14.31
N GLU A 25 11.30 -7.20 13.30
CA GLU A 25 12.07 -7.55 12.11
C GLU A 25 11.62 -6.70 10.90
N PRO A 26 12.42 -5.69 10.49
CA PRO A 26 12.06 -4.78 9.40
C PRO A 26 11.94 -5.48 8.05
N PHE A 27 12.71 -6.55 7.82
CA PHE A 27 12.71 -7.28 6.55
C PHE A 27 11.30 -7.71 6.12
N PHE A 28 10.46 -8.17 7.05
CA PHE A 28 9.10 -8.59 6.71
C PHE A 28 8.19 -7.43 6.33
N ILE A 29 8.40 -6.26 6.92
CA ILE A 29 7.65 -5.04 6.62
C ILE A 29 8.01 -4.60 5.20
N ASP A 30 9.31 -4.49 4.91
CA ASP A 30 9.82 -4.07 3.60
C ASP A 30 9.39 -5.05 2.50
N ALA A 31 9.56 -6.35 2.71
CA ALA A 31 9.18 -7.35 1.73
C ALA A 31 7.67 -7.39 1.42
N ILE A 32 6.80 -7.10 2.41
CA ILE A 32 5.37 -6.96 2.15
C ILE A 32 5.07 -5.66 1.41
N ALA A 33 5.66 -4.53 1.84
CA ALA A 33 5.45 -3.24 1.23
C ALA A 33 5.86 -3.25 -0.25
N ASP A 34 7.07 -3.72 -0.55
CA ASP A 34 7.59 -3.86 -1.91
C ASP A 34 6.67 -4.75 -2.75
N SER A 35 6.22 -5.88 -2.20
CA SER A 35 5.31 -6.78 -2.91
C SER A 35 3.97 -6.13 -3.23
N ILE A 36 3.42 -5.30 -2.33
CA ILE A 36 2.20 -4.53 -2.60
C ILE A 36 2.46 -3.51 -3.72
N GLU A 37 3.53 -2.72 -3.63
CA GLU A 37 3.86 -1.73 -4.65
C GLU A 37 4.04 -2.35 -6.04
N GLU A 38 4.69 -3.51 -6.11
CA GLU A 38 4.92 -4.23 -7.35
C GLU A 38 3.64 -4.77 -7.99
N ASN A 39 2.66 -5.17 -7.20
CA ASN A 39 1.52 -5.97 -7.65
C ASN A 39 0.18 -5.24 -7.60
N ALA A 40 0.03 -4.17 -6.81
CA ALA A 40 -1.26 -3.50 -6.61
C ALA A 40 -1.64 -2.58 -7.78
N LEU A 41 -0.64 -1.98 -8.44
CA LEU A 41 -0.85 -1.03 -9.53
C LEU A 41 0.08 -1.31 -10.72
N PRO A 42 -0.43 -1.21 -11.96
CA PRO A 42 0.40 -1.10 -13.15
C PRO A 42 1.42 0.06 -13.03
N GLU A 43 2.61 -0.13 -13.58
CA GLU A 43 3.72 0.83 -13.48
C GLU A 43 3.34 2.24 -13.97
N ASP A 44 2.57 2.33 -15.06
CA ASP A 44 2.09 3.57 -15.66
C ASP A 44 1.05 4.32 -14.80
N GLN A 45 0.43 3.63 -13.84
CA GLN A 45 -0.58 4.20 -12.95
C GLN A 45 -0.02 4.60 -11.58
N ARG A 46 1.16 4.10 -11.18
CA ARG A 46 1.74 4.39 -9.85
C ARG A 46 1.95 5.88 -9.61
N SER A 47 2.43 6.61 -10.61
CA SER A 47 2.66 8.06 -10.51
C SER A 47 1.40 8.87 -10.21
N PHE A 48 0.22 8.33 -10.51
CA PHE A 48 -1.07 8.98 -10.29
C PHE A 48 -1.82 8.46 -9.07
N ASN A 49 -1.72 7.16 -8.79
CA ASN A 49 -2.57 6.45 -7.83
C ASN A 49 -1.81 5.92 -6.60
N GLN A 50 -0.48 6.11 -6.51
CA GLN A 50 0.32 5.79 -5.34
C GLN A 50 0.83 7.08 -4.68
N MET A 51 0.74 7.14 -3.34
CA MET A 51 1.31 8.23 -2.56
C MET A 51 1.98 7.68 -1.30
N VAL A 52 3.22 8.09 -1.08
CA VAL A 52 3.97 7.79 0.15
C VAL A 52 3.92 9.01 1.06
N LEU A 53 3.46 8.81 2.30
CA LEU A 53 3.30 9.86 3.29
C LEU A 53 4.14 9.55 4.52
N TYR A 54 4.91 10.53 5.00
CA TYR A 54 5.68 10.40 6.23
C TYR A 54 4.84 10.93 7.40
N GLY A 55 4.51 10.05 8.34
CA GLY A 55 3.59 10.39 9.44
C GLY A 55 4.06 11.54 10.33
N LYS A 56 5.37 11.80 10.43
CA LYS A 56 5.90 12.96 11.18
C LYS A 56 5.61 14.30 10.52
N GLU A 57 5.39 14.30 9.20
CA GLU A 57 5.22 15.50 8.37
C GLU A 57 3.78 15.64 7.85
N THR A 58 2.93 14.64 8.11
CA THR A 58 1.57 14.56 7.59
C THR A 58 0.56 14.79 8.71
N ASP A 59 -0.22 15.87 8.61
CA ASP A 59 -1.37 16.10 9.48
C ASP A 59 -2.59 15.27 9.05
N HIS A 60 -3.47 14.96 10.01
CA HIS A 60 -4.69 14.20 9.78
C HIS A 60 -5.63 14.83 8.73
N LEU A 61 -5.69 16.16 8.63
CA LEU A 61 -6.50 16.82 7.59
C LEU A 61 -5.91 16.60 6.20
N ALA A 62 -4.58 16.72 6.07
CA ALA A 62 -3.90 16.46 4.80
C ALA A 62 -4.08 15.00 4.35
N LEU A 63 -4.02 14.04 5.28
CA LEU A 63 -4.30 12.63 5.00
C LEU A 63 -5.75 12.42 4.51
N LEU A 64 -6.73 13.03 5.18
CA LEU A 64 -8.14 12.94 4.78
C LEU A 64 -8.37 13.48 3.37
N ASP A 65 -7.71 14.58 3.01
CA ASP A 65 -7.83 15.15 1.67
C ASP A 65 -7.27 14.20 0.60
N GLN A 66 -6.17 13.47 0.89
CA GLN A 66 -5.65 12.46 -0.04
C GLN A 66 -6.59 11.25 -0.17
N LEU A 67 -7.12 10.74 0.95
CA LEU A 67 -8.02 9.57 0.95
C LEU A 67 -9.36 9.82 0.25
N ARG A 68 -9.77 11.08 0.07
CA ARG A 68 -10.99 11.47 -0.64
C ARG A 68 -10.83 11.58 -2.16
N ARG A 69 -9.59 11.48 -2.66
CA ARG A 69 -9.34 11.56 -4.10
C ARG A 69 -9.81 10.28 -4.78
N TYR A 70 -10.56 10.43 -5.86
CA TYR A 70 -10.90 9.28 -6.70
C TYR A 70 -9.68 8.80 -7.49
N PRO A 71 -9.55 7.49 -7.72
CA PRO A 71 -8.49 6.96 -8.57
C PRO A 71 -8.57 7.55 -9.98
N MET A 72 -7.41 7.91 -10.52
CA MET A 72 -7.26 8.43 -11.88
C MET A 72 -7.13 7.26 -12.84
N MET A 73 -8.10 7.11 -13.75
CA MET A 73 -8.09 6.08 -14.81
C MET A 73 -7.94 4.63 -14.29
N SER A 74 -8.30 4.36 -13.04
CA SER A 74 -8.26 3.04 -12.40
C SER A 74 -9.61 2.74 -11.73
N GLU A 75 -9.95 1.45 -11.61
CA GLU A 75 -11.14 1.00 -10.87
C GLU A 75 -11.00 1.16 -9.35
N ARG A 76 -9.76 1.23 -8.87
CA ARG A 76 -9.38 1.21 -7.45
C ARG A 76 -8.14 2.06 -7.24
#